data_AF-A0A519HBT3-F1
#
_entry.id   AF-A0A519HBT3-F1
#
_cell.length_a   1.000
_cell.length_b   1.000
_cell.length_c   1.000
_cell.angle_alpha   90.00
_cell.angle_beta   90.00
_cell.angle_gamma   90.00
#
_symmetry.space_group_name_H-M   'P 1'
#
loop_
_entity.id
_entity.type
_entity.pdbx_description
1 polymer ?
#
loop_
_entity_poly.entity_id
_entity_poly.type
_entity_poly.pdbx_seq_one_letter_code
_entity_poly.pdbx_strand_id
1 'polypeptide(L)'
;MLARLSHTRLLRYAGLFTWAMVGLPLLYSWLGPILDSGVDEELALRPMPWQGWVGYLAFGASYAWLTRGLGSGTRNAGDFVLLVVLTLAALAVSYFNGSGLGSVLLMVAACVLPWLLPLPLGAAWLLASQLAVAPVFIRWLDFPPLEALMQSVLYAGFSGFVFITSLVALQQTQAREEQRRLNAELRATRALLAESARVNERTRISRELHDLLGHHLTALSLNLEVAGHITEGQAQEHVRQAHTLAKLLLTDVREAVSQLRESGAIDLGAALRPLAENVPKLGIE
;
A
#
# COMPACT_ATOMS: atom_id res chain seq x y z
N MET A 1 -10.57 0.65 -20.24
CA MET A 1 -11.16 1.46 -19.14
C MET A 1 -11.11 0.76 -17.76
N LEU A 2 -11.04 -0.58 -17.68
CA LEU A 2 -11.01 -1.34 -16.41
C LEU A 2 -9.65 -1.39 -15.68
N ALA A 3 -8.54 -1.02 -16.33
CA ALA A 3 -7.18 -1.16 -15.79
C ALA A 3 -6.81 -0.19 -14.65
N ARG A 4 -7.68 0.76 -14.28
CA ARG A 4 -7.43 1.75 -13.20
C ARG A 4 -8.25 1.54 -11.93
N LEU A 5 -9.05 0.47 -11.84
CA LEU A 5 -9.80 0.19 -10.63
C LEU A 5 -8.91 -0.55 -9.62
N SER A 6 -8.71 0.04 -8.44
CA SER A 6 -8.04 -0.67 -7.34
C SER A 6 -8.84 -1.91 -6.97
N HIS A 7 -8.16 -3.00 -6.58
CA HIS A 7 -8.83 -4.28 -6.30
C HIS A 7 -9.84 -4.13 -5.14
N THR A 8 -9.56 -3.22 -4.21
CA THR A 8 -10.47 -2.78 -3.14
C THR A 8 -11.74 -2.10 -3.66
N ARG A 9 -11.66 -1.28 -4.71
CA ARG A 9 -12.84 -0.65 -5.32
C ARG A 9 -13.71 -1.66 -6.05
N LEU A 10 -13.09 -2.64 -6.72
CA LEU A 10 -13.83 -3.73 -7.38
C LEU A 10 -14.62 -4.55 -6.36
N LEU A 11 -13.99 -4.93 -5.24
CA LEU A 11 -14.67 -5.65 -4.15
C LEU A 11 -15.85 -4.85 -3.58
N ARG A 12 -15.64 -3.55 -3.33
CA ARG A 12 -16.71 -2.65 -2.86
C ARG A 12 -17.89 -2.60 -3.83
N TYR A 13 -17.63 -2.41 -5.13
CA TYR A 13 -18.70 -2.33 -6.11
C TYR A 13 -19.40 -3.67 -6.30
N ALA A 14 -18.67 -4.78 -6.26
CA ALA A 14 -19.26 -6.11 -6.30
C ALA A 14 -20.23 -6.33 -5.13
N GLY A 15 -19.83 -5.99 -3.90
CA GLY A 15 -20.70 -6.12 -2.74
C GLY A 15 -21.91 -5.19 -2.74
N LEU A 16 -21.74 -3.93 -3.16
CA LEU A 16 -22.87 -2.99 -3.32
C LEU A 16 -23.82 -3.42 -4.43
N PHE A 17 -23.29 -4.00 -5.51
CA PHE A 17 -24.10 -4.58 -6.58
C PHE A 17 -24.89 -5.79 -6.07
N THR A 18 -24.26 -6.72 -5.35
CA THR A 18 -24.98 -7.85 -4.74
C THR A 18 -26.04 -7.38 -3.75
N TRP A 19 -25.75 -6.37 -2.93
CA TRP A 19 -26.73 -5.75 -2.04
C TRP A 19 -27.94 -5.20 -2.82
N ALA A 20 -27.71 -4.45 -3.90
CA ALA A 20 -28.77 -3.93 -4.74
C ALA A 20 -29.59 -5.04 -5.42
N MET A 21 -28.94 -6.13 -5.87
CA MET A 21 -29.60 -7.30 -6.44
C MET A 21 -30.47 -8.04 -5.43
N VAL A 22 -30.04 -8.16 -4.16
CA VAL A 22 -30.86 -8.72 -3.08
C VAL A 22 -32.10 -7.84 -2.82
N GLY A 23 -32.02 -6.53 -3.11
CA GLY A 23 -33.16 -5.62 -3.03
C GLY A 23 -34.27 -5.91 -4.05
N LEU A 24 -33.96 -6.50 -5.21
CA LEU A 24 -34.94 -6.74 -6.27
C LEU A 24 -36.03 -7.76 -5.84
N PRO A 25 -35.70 -8.96 -5.33
CA PRO A 25 -36.71 -9.87 -4.78
C PRO A 25 -37.51 -9.27 -3.62
N LEU A 26 -36.88 -8.44 -2.77
CA LEU A 26 -37.55 -7.78 -1.64
C LEU A 26 -38.55 -6.71 -2.11
N LEU A 27 -38.19 -5.92 -3.13
CA LEU A 27 -39.08 -4.94 -3.74
C LEU A 27 -40.24 -5.64 -4.45
N TYR A 28 -39.93 -6.70 -5.20
CA TYR A 28 -40.95 -7.50 -5.89
C TYR A 28 -41.95 -8.10 -4.90
N SER A 29 -41.49 -8.69 -3.80
CA SER A 29 -42.38 -9.29 -2.79
C SER A 29 -43.26 -8.26 -2.07
N TRP A 30 -42.80 -7.02 -1.97
CA TRP A 30 -43.57 -5.92 -1.40
C TRP A 30 -44.59 -5.32 -2.38
N LEU A 31 -44.27 -5.28 -3.67
CA LEU A 31 -45.14 -4.78 -4.75
C LEU A 31 -46.14 -5.82 -5.27
N GLY A 32 -45.83 -7.12 -5.18
CA GLY A 32 -46.65 -8.22 -5.69
C GLY A 32 -48.12 -8.18 -5.21
N PRO A 33 -48.40 -7.95 -3.92
CA PRO A 33 -49.78 -7.81 -3.42
C PRO A 33 -50.55 -6.60 -3.99
N ILE A 34 -49.84 -5.60 -4.53
CA ILE A 34 -50.41 -4.36 -5.08
C ILE A 34 -50.67 -4.49 -6.59
N LEU A 35 -49.90 -5.34 -7.29
CA LEU A 35 -49.89 -5.43 -8.75
C LEU A 35 -50.84 -6.50 -9.33
N ASP A 36 -51.62 -7.19 -8.48
CA ASP A 36 -52.57 -8.26 -8.84
C ASP A 36 -52.01 -9.25 -9.88
N SER A 37 -50.71 -9.56 -9.77
CA SER A 37 -50.03 -10.45 -10.69
C SER A 37 -50.33 -11.89 -10.26
N GLY A 38 -51.30 -12.54 -10.92
CA GLY A 38 -51.67 -13.95 -10.74
C GLY A 38 -50.56 -14.94 -11.13
N VAL A 39 -49.40 -14.81 -10.49
CA VAL A 39 -48.20 -15.64 -10.64
C VAL A 39 -48.14 -16.61 -9.46
N ASP A 40 -47.72 -17.85 -9.74
CA ASP A 40 -47.71 -19.01 -8.86
C ASP A 40 -47.32 -18.69 -7.40
N GLU A 41 -48.19 -19.11 -6.47
CA GLU A 41 -48.06 -18.98 -5.00
C GLU A 41 -46.74 -19.57 -4.44
N GLU A 42 -46.06 -20.44 -5.21
CA GLU A 42 -44.83 -21.13 -4.79
C GLU A 42 -43.58 -20.22 -4.71
N LEU A 43 -43.53 -19.09 -5.42
CA LEU A 43 -42.38 -18.18 -5.40
C LEU A 43 -42.58 -16.89 -4.59
N ALA A 44 -43.75 -16.70 -3.98
CA ALA A 44 -44.10 -15.46 -3.29
C ALA A 44 -43.38 -15.36 -1.93
N LEU A 45 -42.21 -14.70 -1.94
CA LEU A 45 -41.57 -14.22 -0.71
C LEU A 45 -42.56 -13.38 0.11
N ARG A 46 -42.47 -13.45 1.44
CA ARG A 46 -43.37 -12.64 2.29
C ARG A 46 -43.12 -11.14 2.08
N PRO A 47 -44.18 -10.31 2.04
CA PRO A 47 -44.02 -8.86 1.97
C PRO A 47 -43.28 -8.39 3.22
N MET A 48 -42.15 -7.72 3.00
CA MET A 48 -41.26 -7.35 4.08
C MET A 48 -41.86 -6.20 4.92
N PRO A 49 -41.90 -6.32 6.25
CA PRO A 49 -42.38 -5.24 7.10
C PRO A 49 -41.36 -4.09 7.14
N TRP A 50 -41.80 -2.89 7.56
CA TRP A 50 -40.96 -1.68 7.52
C TRP A 50 -39.67 -1.82 8.35
N GLN A 51 -39.67 -2.60 9.42
CA GLN A 51 -38.46 -2.90 10.22
C GLN A 51 -37.39 -3.64 9.40
N GLY A 52 -37.83 -4.51 8.49
CA GLY A 52 -36.96 -5.23 7.57
C GLY A 52 -36.26 -4.30 6.57
N TRP A 53 -37.00 -3.31 6.05
CA TRP A 53 -36.45 -2.26 5.18
C TRP A 53 -35.42 -1.38 5.90
N VAL A 54 -35.68 -1.04 7.16
CA VAL A 54 -34.70 -0.32 8.00
C VAL A 54 -33.42 -1.15 8.15
N GLY A 55 -33.54 -2.46 8.40
CA GLY A 55 -32.38 -3.37 8.42
C GLY A 55 -31.62 -3.41 7.09
N TYR A 56 -32.33 -3.53 5.97
CA TYR A 56 -31.73 -3.57 4.64
C TYR A 56 -30.95 -2.28 4.30
N LEU A 57 -31.51 -1.11 4.62
CA LEU A 57 -30.84 0.17 4.43
C LEU A 57 -29.66 0.37 5.39
N ALA A 58 -29.82 -0.04 6.66
CA ALA A 58 -28.75 -0.01 7.65
C ALA A 58 -27.56 -0.89 7.22
N PHE A 59 -27.84 -2.06 6.64
CA PHE A 59 -26.82 -2.92 6.05
C PHE A 59 -26.06 -2.20 4.93
N GLY A 60 -26.78 -1.64 3.96
CA GLY A 60 -26.17 -0.94 2.82
C GLY A 60 -25.32 0.26 3.25
N ALA A 61 -25.82 1.08 4.18
CA ALA A 61 -25.12 2.24 4.71
C ALA A 61 -23.85 1.83 5.49
N SER A 62 -23.96 0.83 6.37
CA SER A 62 -22.83 0.32 7.15
C SER A 62 -21.77 -0.28 6.23
N TYR A 63 -22.17 -1.09 5.25
CA TYR A 63 -21.26 -1.68 4.26
C TYR A 63 -20.57 -0.60 3.42
N ALA A 64 -21.32 0.38 2.91
CA ALA A 64 -20.77 1.49 2.14
C ALA A 64 -19.77 2.32 2.95
N TRP A 65 -20.02 2.51 4.25
CA TRP A 65 -19.10 3.21 5.15
C TRP A 65 -17.81 2.41 5.38
N LEU A 66 -17.95 1.16 5.81
CA LEU A 66 -16.83 0.25 6.13
C LEU A 66 -15.91 0.03 4.92
N THR A 67 -16.48 0.02 3.71
CA THR A 67 -15.74 -0.18 2.46
C THR A 67 -15.07 1.08 1.90
N ARG A 68 -15.37 2.28 2.42
CA ARG A 68 -14.69 3.54 1.97
C ARG A 68 -13.23 3.59 2.34
N GLY A 69 -12.88 3.04 3.51
CA GLY A 69 -11.54 3.07 4.08
C GLY A 69 -10.75 1.76 3.95
N LEU A 70 -11.19 0.81 3.10
CA LEU A 70 -10.50 -0.48 2.93
C LEU A 70 -9.03 -0.28 2.53
N GLY A 71 -8.11 -0.65 3.42
CA GLY A 71 -6.66 -0.52 3.24
C GLY A 71 -6.03 0.71 3.89
N SER A 72 -6.80 1.59 4.56
CA SER A 72 -6.25 2.78 5.23
C SER A 72 -5.49 2.51 6.55
N GLY A 73 -5.39 1.25 6.99
CA GLY A 73 -4.58 0.82 8.14
C GLY A 73 -5.09 1.24 9.52
N THR A 74 -6.01 2.22 9.61
CA THR A 74 -6.61 2.65 10.88
C THR A 74 -7.78 1.75 11.25
N ARG A 75 -7.62 0.95 12.32
CA ARG A 75 -8.71 0.17 12.91
C ARG A 75 -9.35 0.98 14.03
N ASN A 76 -10.59 1.40 13.85
CA ASN A 76 -11.31 2.16 14.87
C ASN A 76 -12.31 1.27 15.61
N ALA A 77 -12.57 1.56 16.89
CA ALA A 77 -13.62 0.88 17.65
C ALA A 77 -15.00 1.01 16.97
N GLY A 78 -15.24 2.10 16.25
CA GLY A 78 -16.43 2.31 15.43
C GLY A 78 -16.59 1.29 14.30
N ASP A 79 -15.51 0.77 13.73
CA ASP A 79 -15.59 -0.23 12.66
C ASP A 79 -16.11 -1.57 13.19
N PHE A 80 -15.78 -1.91 14.44
CA PHE A 80 -16.32 -3.09 15.10
C PHE A 80 -17.82 -2.94 15.38
N VAL A 81 -18.25 -1.76 15.84
CA VAL A 81 -19.68 -1.46 16.03
C VAL A 81 -20.42 -1.58 14.69
N LEU A 82 -19.88 -1.01 13.62
CA LEU A 82 -20.46 -1.11 12.28
C LEU A 82 -20.50 -2.56 11.78
N LEU A 83 -19.51 -3.39 12.09
CA LEU A 83 -19.53 -4.82 11.75
C LEU A 83 -20.66 -5.56 12.48
N VAL A 84 -20.86 -5.28 13.76
CA VAL A 84 -21.98 -5.84 14.55
C VAL A 84 -23.33 -5.38 13.98
N VAL A 85 -23.46 -4.09 13.66
CA VAL A 85 -24.66 -3.53 13.02
C VAL A 85 -24.91 -4.20 11.67
N LEU A 86 -23.87 -4.40 10.87
CA LEU A 86 -23.94 -5.05 9.57
C LEU A 86 -24.45 -6.50 9.69
N THR A 87 -23.94 -7.29 10.65
CA THR A 87 -24.40 -8.67 10.84
C THR A 87 -25.80 -8.74 11.41
N LEU A 88 -26.13 -7.93 12.42
CA LEU A 88 -27.48 -7.89 12.99
C LEU A 88 -28.51 -7.43 11.95
N ALA A 89 -28.16 -6.47 11.09
CA ALA A 89 -29.01 -6.02 9.99
C ALA A 89 -29.28 -7.15 8.98
N ALA A 90 -28.26 -7.92 8.60
CA ALA A 90 -28.43 -9.07 7.70
C ALA A 90 -29.32 -10.17 8.33
N LEU A 91 -29.13 -10.45 9.63
CA LEU A 91 -29.97 -11.41 10.36
C LEU A 91 -31.41 -10.92 10.49
N ALA A 92 -31.62 -9.62 10.75
CA ALA A 92 -32.94 -9.00 10.79
C ALA A 92 -33.64 -9.12 9.43
N VAL A 93 -32.94 -8.84 8.32
CA VAL A 93 -33.46 -9.01 6.96
C VAL A 93 -33.89 -10.47 6.73
N SER A 94 -33.05 -11.43 7.13
CA SER A 94 -33.38 -12.87 7.02
C SER A 94 -34.64 -13.22 7.83
N TYR A 95 -34.72 -12.76 9.07
CA TYR A 95 -35.82 -13.06 9.98
C TYR A 95 -37.15 -12.45 9.51
N PHE A 96 -37.14 -11.18 9.08
CA PHE A 96 -38.37 -10.48 8.69
C PHE A 96 -38.89 -10.88 7.31
N ASN A 97 -38.01 -11.25 6.39
CA ASN A 97 -38.43 -11.74 5.07
C ASN A 97 -38.71 -13.26 5.07
N GLY A 98 -38.17 -14.00 6.05
CA GLY A 98 -38.36 -15.45 6.17
C GLY A 98 -37.65 -16.23 5.06
N SER A 99 -36.55 -15.71 4.53
CA SER A 99 -35.82 -16.29 3.39
C SER A 99 -34.30 -16.36 3.62
N GLY A 100 -33.61 -17.05 2.71
CA GLY A 100 -32.14 -17.12 2.66
C GLY A 100 -31.44 -15.86 2.14
N LEU A 101 -32.16 -14.78 1.83
CA LEU A 101 -31.55 -13.54 1.34
C LEU A 101 -30.59 -12.91 2.37
N GLY A 102 -30.84 -13.10 3.67
CA GLY A 102 -29.93 -12.68 4.73
C GLY A 102 -28.56 -13.36 4.66
N SER A 103 -28.50 -14.65 4.30
CA SER A 103 -27.25 -15.38 4.09
C SER A 103 -26.44 -14.82 2.92
N VAL A 104 -27.09 -14.31 1.87
CA VAL A 104 -26.43 -13.61 0.75
C VAL A 104 -25.84 -12.27 1.21
N LEU A 105 -26.54 -11.52 2.06
CA LEU A 105 -25.99 -10.31 2.68
C LEU A 105 -24.81 -10.63 3.61
N LEU A 106 -24.87 -11.72 4.39
CA LEU A 106 -23.74 -12.18 5.19
C LEU A 106 -22.55 -12.62 4.33
N MET A 107 -22.79 -13.20 3.15
CA MET A 107 -21.75 -13.47 2.16
C MET A 107 -21.08 -12.17 1.69
N VAL A 108 -21.84 -11.09 1.47
CA VAL A 108 -21.27 -9.77 1.17
C VAL A 108 -20.48 -9.21 2.36
N ALA A 109 -20.97 -9.39 3.59
CA ALA A 109 -20.27 -8.99 4.81
C ALA A 109 -18.93 -9.74 4.98
N ALA A 110 -18.82 -10.99 4.52
CA ALA A 110 -17.59 -11.77 4.54
C ALA A 110 -16.42 -11.11 3.81
N CYS A 111 -16.71 -10.23 2.84
CA CYS A 111 -15.70 -9.42 2.16
C CYS A 111 -14.92 -8.53 3.14
N VAL A 112 -15.56 -8.02 4.20
CA VAL A 112 -14.91 -7.02 5.07
C VAL A 112 -14.16 -7.65 6.24
N LEU A 113 -14.47 -8.91 6.58
CA LEU A 113 -13.90 -9.60 7.75
C LEU A 113 -12.36 -9.66 7.76
N PRO A 114 -11.66 -10.04 6.66
CA PRO A 114 -10.19 -10.10 6.66
C PRO A 114 -9.52 -8.76 6.93
N TRP A 115 -10.20 -7.65 6.63
CA TRP A 115 -9.65 -6.30 6.74
C TRP A 115 -9.75 -5.75 8.18
N LEU A 116 -10.70 -6.25 8.96
CA LEU A 116 -11.00 -5.75 10.31
C LEU A 116 -10.50 -6.68 11.42
N LEU A 117 -10.63 -7.98 11.24
CA LEU A 117 -10.35 -8.98 12.26
C LEU A 117 -9.12 -9.81 11.88
N PRO A 118 -8.37 -10.34 12.86
CA PRO A 118 -7.37 -11.36 12.57
C PRO A 118 -8.04 -12.62 12.01
N LEU A 119 -7.32 -13.34 11.15
CA LEU A 119 -7.80 -14.52 10.42
C LEU A 119 -8.68 -15.50 11.22
N PRO A 120 -8.27 -15.99 12.41
CA PRO A 120 -9.08 -16.96 13.15
C PRO A 120 -10.39 -16.37 13.65
N LEU A 121 -10.38 -15.11 14.12
CA LEU A 121 -11.58 -14.40 14.58
C LEU A 121 -12.51 -14.10 13.41
N GLY A 122 -11.98 -13.71 12.25
CA GLY A 122 -12.78 -13.48 11.04
C GLY A 122 -13.47 -14.76 10.55
N ALA A 123 -12.76 -15.89 10.52
CA ALA A 123 -13.32 -17.18 10.14
C ALA A 123 -14.38 -17.67 11.15
N ALA A 124 -14.11 -17.55 12.46
CA ALA A 124 -15.07 -17.88 13.50
C ALA A 124 -16.33 -17.02 13.41
N TRP A 125 -16.17 -15.71 13.19
CA TRP A 125 -17.29 -14.78 12.99
C TRP A 125 -18.13 -15.14 11.77
N LEU A 126 -17.49 -15.47 10.64
CA LEU A 126 -18.17 -15.92 9.42
C LEU A 126 -19.04 -17.15 9.70
N LEU A 127 -18.45 -18.19 10.28
CA LEU A 127 -19.16 -19.43 10.60
C LEU A 127 -20.31 -19.19 11.58
N ALA A 128 -20.04 -18.44 12.66
CA ALA A 128 -21.05 -18.11 13.66
C ALA A 128 -22.22 -17.32 13.05
N SER A 129 -21.93 -16.33 12.19
CA SER A 129 -22.96 -15.53 11.54
C SER A 129 -23.84 -16.35 10.59
N GLN A 130 -23.28 -17.33 9.87
CA GLN A 130 -24.05 -18.18 8.96
C GLN A 130 -24.86 -19.26 9.70
N LEU A 131 -24.33 -19.79 10.80
CA LEU A 131 -25.07 -20.68 11.69
C LEU A 131 -26.21 -19.96 12.41
N ALA A 132 -26.06 -18.66 12.72
CA ALA A 132 -27.11 -17.85 13.32
C ALA A 132 -28.35 -17.67 12.42
N VAL A 133 -28.25 -17.97 11.12
CA VAL A 133 -29.41 -17.98 10.20
C VAL A 133 -30.20 -19.30 10.28
N ALA A 134 -29.62 -20.40 10.78
CA ALA A 134 -30.29 -21.70 10.80
C ALA A 134 -31.67 -21.70 11.49
N PRO A 135 -31.91 -20.98 12.61
CA PRO A 135 -33.24 -20.88 13.21
C PRO A 135 -34.28 -20.23 12.29
N VAL A 136 -33.86 -19.35 11.37
CA VAL A 136 -34.74 -18.73 10.37
C VAL A 136 -35.22 -19.78 9.37
N PHE A 137 -34.32 -20.65 8.90
CA PHE A 137 -34.68 -21.74 7.99
C PHE A 137 -35.67 -22.72 8.63
N ILE A 138 -35.44 -23.08 9.90
CA ILE A 138 -36.33 -23.98 10.64
C ILE A 138 -37.71 -23.33 10.84
N ARG A 139 -37.75 -22.05 11.22
CA ARG A 139 -38.99 -21.38 11.63
C ARG A 139 -39.88 -20.92 10.48
N TRP A 140 -39.28 -20.53 9.35
CA TRP A 140 -39.97 -19.85 8.26
C TRP A 140 -40.04 -20.65 6.97
N LEU A 141 -39.12 -21.60 6.76
CA LEU A 141 -39.10 -22.48 5.59
C LEU A 141 -39.41 -23.94 5.96
N ASP A 142 -39.78 -24.21 7.23
CA ASP A 142 -40.12 -25.53 7.77
C ASP A 142 -39.04 -26.61 7.51
N PHE A 143 -37.78 -26.19 7.39
CA PHE A 143 -36.68 -27.13 7.19
C PHE A 143 -36.43 -27.95 8.46
N PRO A 144 -36.22 -29.27 8.35
CA PRO A 144 -35.73 -30.04 9.49
C PRO A 144 -34.35 -29.53 9.91
N PRO A 145 -33.96 -29.69 11.19
CA PRO A 145 -32.73 -29.09 11.72
C PRO A 145 -31.46 -29.47 10.95
N LEU A 146 -31.40 -30.70 10.41
CA LEU A 146 -30.27 -31.16 9.60
C LEU A 146 -30.20 -30.44 8.25
N GLU A 147 -31.32 -30.23 7.57
CA GLU A 147 -31.37 -29.51 6.29
C GLU A 147 -31.06 -28.02 6.48
N ALA A 148 -31.59 -27.41 7.54
CA ALA A 148 -31.23 -26.04 7.91
C ALA A 148 -29.73 -25.88 8.19
N LEU A 149 -29.13 -26.85 8.90
CA LEU A 149 -27.68 -26.88 9.14
C LEU A 149 -26.89 -27.04 7.84
N MET A 150 -27.28 -27.99 6.99
CA MET A 150 -26.64 -28.19 5.68
C MET A 150 -26.72 -26.92 4.83
N GLN A 151 -27.88 -26.26 4.78
CA GLN A 151 -28.09 -25.02 4.05
C GLN A 151 -27.18 -23.89 4.58
N SER A 152 -27.12 -23.71 5.91
CA SER A 152 -26.20 -22.75 6.54
C SER A 152 -24.74 -23.04 6.21
N VAL A 153 -24.32 -24.32 6.20
CA VAL A 153 -22.95 -24.73 5.85
C VAL A 153 -22.65 -24.47 4.37
N LEU A 154 -23.60 -24.69 3.46
CA LEU A 154 -23.44 -24.35 2.04
C LEU A 154 -23.24 -22.85 1.84
N TYR A 155 -24.06 -22.00 2.49
CA TYR A 155 -23.87 -20.54 2.46
C TYR A 155 -22.55 -20.10 3.11
N ALA A 156 -22.11 -20.79 4.17
CA ALA A 156 -20.80 -20.58 4.75
C ALA A 156 -19.67 -20.93 3.76
N GLY A 157 -19.84 -21.97 2.94
CA GLY A 157 -18.92 -22.30 1.85
C GLY A 157 -18.77 -21.17 0.83
N PHE A 158 -19.89 -20.64 0.31
CA PHE A 158 -19.86 -19.48 -0.61
C PHE A 158 -19.28 -18.23 0.05
N SER A 159 -19.62 -17.99 1.32
CA SER A 159 -19.02 -16.89 2.10
C SER A 159 -17.53 -17.09 2.31
N GLY A 160 -17.08 -18.33 2.49
CA GLY A 160 -15.68 -18.70 2.55
C GLY A 160 -14.95 -18.34 1.27
N PHE A 161 -15.53 -18.57 0.10
CA PHE A 161 -14.94 -18.16 -1.17
C PHE A 161 -14.77 -16.62 -1.25
N VAL A 162 -15.77 -15.85 -0.82
CA VAL A 162 -15.69 -14.38 -0.77
C VAL A 162 -14.65 -13.92 0.26
N PHE A 163 -14.61 -14.56 1.43
CA PHE A 163 -13.63 -14.29 2.48
C PHE A 163 -12.21 -14.52 2.00
N ILE A 164 -11.92 -15.67 1.38
CA ILE A 164 -10.61 -16.00 0.82
C ILE A 164 -10.23 -15.06 -0.31
N THR A 165 -11.16 -14.77 -1.23
CA THR A 165 -10.93 -13.79 -2.31
C THR A 165 -10.55 -12.42 -1.74
N SER A 166 -11.24 -12.00 -0.69
CA SER A 166 -10.96 -10.73 -0.01
C SER A 166 -9.64 -10.75 0.77
N LEU A 167 -9.28 -11.89 1.37
CA LEU A 167 -7.99 -12.10 2.01
C LEU A 167 -6.83 -12.01 1.00
N VAL A 168 -6.98 -12.63 -0.18
CA VAL A 168 -6.01 -12.51 -1.27
C VAL A 168 -5.85 -11.04 -1.69
N ALA A 169 -6.95 -10.29 -1.81
CA ALA A 169 -6.89 -8.87 -2.12
C ALA A 169 -6.18 -8.03 -1.04
N LEU A 170 -6.36 -8.38 0.24
CA LEU A 170 -5.64 -7.78 1.36
C LEU A 170 -4.14 -8.07 1.27
N GLN A 171 -3.75 -9.34 1.08
CA GLN A 171 -2.35 -9.75 0.93
C GLN A 171 -1.68 -9.05 -0.27
N GLN A 172 -2.39 -8.94 -1.40
CA GLN A 172 -1.89 -8.20 -2.56
C GLN A 172 -1.68 -6.71 -2.28
N THR A 173 -2.52 -6.11 -1.45
CA THR A 173 -2.38 -4.70 -1.06
C THR A 173 -1.14 -4.52 -0.19
N GLN A 174 -0.96 -5.37 0.82
CA GLN A 174 0.20 -5.37 1.71
C GLN A 174 1.51 -5.61 0.94
N ALA A 175 1.54 -6.62 0.06
CA ALA A 175 2.71 -6.92 -0.77
C ALA A 175 3.09 -5.75 -1.70
N ARG A 176 2.11 -5.03 -2.25
CA ARG A 176 2.36 -3.83 -3.08
C ARG A 176 2.92 -2.67 -2.27
N GLU A 177 2.46 -2.48 -1.03
CA GLU A 177 2.99 -1.45 -0.13
C GLU A 177 4.42 -1.76 0.27
N GLU A 178 4.71 -3.01 0.63
CA GLU A 178 6.06 -3.48 0.93
C GLU A 178 6.99 -3.33 -0.29
N GLN A 179 6.54 -3.74 -1.48
CA GLN A 179 7.31 -3.57 -2.71
C GLN A 179 7.62 -2.10 -3.00
N ARG A 180 6.65 -1.19 -2.79
CA ARG A 180 6.86 0.26 -2.95
C ARG A 180 7.90 0.78 -1.97
N ARG A 181 7.80 0.37 -0.70
CA ARG A 181 8.77 0.74 0.34
C ARG A 181 10.18 0.25 0.00
N LEU A 182 10.34 -1.03 -0.33
CA LEU A 182 11.64 -1.61 -0.71
C LEU A 182 12.22 -0.94 -1.97
N ASN A 183 11.38 -0.57 -2.94
CA ASN A 183 11.84 0.13 -4.13
C ASN A 183 12.36 1.55 -3.80
N ALA A 184 11.69 2.25 -2.88
CA ALA A 184 12.14 3.55 -2.39
C ALA A 184 13.47 3.44 -1.63
N GLU A 185 13.60 2.45 -0.73
CA GLU A 185 14.84 2.17 0.01
C GLU A 185 16.01 1.81 -0.95
N LEU A 186 15.75 1.01 -1.99
CA LEU A 186 16.74 0.65 -3.00
C LEU A 186 17.22 1.88 -3.80
N ARG A 187 16.29 2.77 -4.18
CA ARG A 187 16.62 4.02 -4.89
C ARG A 187 17.49 4.93 -4.04
N ALA A 188 17.14 5.11 -2.76
CA ALA A 188 17.92 5.89 -1.82
C ALA A 188 19.33 5.31 -1.64
N THR A 189 19.43 3.99 -1.44
CA THR A 189 20.73 3.30 -1.29
C THR A 189 21.61 3.46 -2.53
N ARG A 190 21.03 3.35 -3.74
CA ARG A 190 21.79 3.56 -4.99
C ARG A 190 22.31 4.99 -5.12
N ALA A 191 21.51 5.98 -4.73
CA ALA A 191 21.93 7.37 -4.75
C ALA A 191 23.10 7.61 -3.77
N LEU A 192 23.02 7.06 -2.55
CA LEU A 192 24.09 7.13 -1.56
C LEU A 192 25.37 6.43 -2.02
N LEU A 193 25.26 5.24 -2.62
CA LEU A 193 26.42 4.51 -3.15
C LEU A 193 27.07 5.25 -4.32
N ALA A 194 26.29 5.83 -5.23
CA ALA A 194 26.83 6.61 -6.33
C ALA A 194 27.58 7.85 -5.85
N GLU A 195 27.03 8.57 -4.85
CA GLU A 195 27.69 9.74 -4.28
C GLU A 195 28.94 9.35 -3.49
N SER A 196 28.89 8.28 -2.69
CA SER A 196 30.05 7.76 -1.97
C SER A 196 31.16 7.32 -2.93
N ALA A 197 30.82 6.63 -4.02
CA ALA A 197 31.78 6.23 -5.05
C ALA A 197 32.43 7.46 -5.70
N ARG A 198 31.65 8.50 -6.00
CA ARG A 198 32.15 9.77 -6.56
C ARG A 198 33.12 10.48 -5.60
N VAL A 199 32.78 10.56 -4.31
CA VAL A 199 33.65 11.17 -3.28
C VAL A 199 34.93 10.37 -3.07
N ASN A 200 34.84 9.04 -3.02
CA ASN A 200 35.99 8.15 -2.91
C ASN A 200 36.92 8.31 -4.12
N GLU A 201 36.38 8.37 -5.33
CA GLU A 201 37.16 8.54 -6.55
C GLU A 201 37.87 9.89 -6.60
N ARG A 202 37.19 10.99 -6.22
CA ARG A 202 37.83 12.30 -6.09
C ARG A 202 38.96 12.30 -5.08
N THR A 203 38.77 11.64 -3.94
CA THR A 203 39.81 11.52 -2.89
C THR A 203 41.00 10.71 -3.41
N ARG A 204 40.74 9.63 -4.15
CA ARG A 204 41.78 8.82 -4.81
C ARG A 204 42.59 9.66 -5.80
N ILE A 205 41.92 10.36 -6.71
CA ILE A 205 42.57 11.25 -7.70
C ILE A 205 43.39 12.34 -7.00
N SER A 206 42.85 12.99 -5.97
CA SER A 206 43.56 14.02 -5.21
C SER A 206 44.87 13.49 -4.58
N ARG A 207 44.85 12.28 -4.00
CA ARG A 207 46.05 11.62 -3.46
C ARG A 207 47.04 11.24 -4.54
N GLU A 208 46.58 10.61 -5.62
CA GLU A 208 47.44 10.17 -6.74
C GLU A 208 48.12 11.38 -7.41
N LEU A 209 47.40 12.50 -7.60
CA LEU A 209 47.98 13.75 -8.09
C LEU A 209 49.00 14.34 -7.10
N HIS A 210 48.71 14.34 -5.80
CA HIS A 210 49.64 14.82 -4.77
C HIS A 210 50.94 14.01 -4.76
N ASP A 211 50.84 12.68 -4.79
CA ASP A 211 51.98 11.78 -4.68
C ASP A 211 52.84 11.82 -5.96
N LEU A 212 52.23 11.79 -7.15
CA LEU A 212 52.98 11.82 -8.41
C LEU A 212 53.53 13.22 -8.72
N LEU A 213 52.68 14.24 -8.79
CA LEU A 213 53.11 15.58 -9.20
C LEU A 213 53.90 16.27 -8.09
N GLY A 214 53.49 16.13 -6.83
CA GLY A 214 54.14 16.76 -5.69
C GLY A 214 55.59 16.31 -5.53
N HIS A 215 55.86 15.00 -5.56
CA HIS A 215 57.22 14.49 -5.44
C HIS A 215 58.08 14.85 -6.66
N HIS A 216 57.58 14.65 -7.89
CA HIS A 216 58.37 14.92 -9.09
C HIS A 216 58.69 16.41 -9.27
N LEU A 217 57.73 17.32 -9.01
CA LEU A 217 57.97 18.77 -9.10
C LEU A 217 58.90 19.26 -7.98
N THR A 218 58.82 18.69 -6.79
CA THR A 218 59.76 19.04 -5.69
C THR A 218 61.18 18.59 -6.03
N ALA A 219 61.34 17.36 -6.55
CA ALA A 219 62.64 16.87 -7.01
C ALA A 219 63.19 17.68 -8.19
N LEU A 220 62.34 18.06 -9.16
CA LEU A 220 62.71 18.93 -10.28
C LEU A 220 63.16 20.31 -9.80
N SER A 221 62.41 20.93 -8.88
CA SER A 221 62.79 22.22 -8.30
C SER A 221 64.14 22.13 -7.61
N LEU A 222 64.41 21.07 -6.84
CA LEU A 222 65.69 20.87 -6.16
C LEU A 222 66.85 20.67 -7.16
N ASN A 223 66.63 19.89 -8.23
CA ASN A 223 67.61 19.70 -9.30
C ASN A 223 67.91 21.01 -10.05
N LEU A 224 66.89 21.83 -10.33
CA LEU A 224 67.05 23.14 -10.98
C LEU A 224 67.76 24.15 -10.05
N GLU A 225 67.51 24.09 -8.75
CA GLU A 225 68.22 24.88 -7.75
C GLU A 225 69.72 24.54 -7.75
N VAL A 226 70.06 23.25 -7.68
CA VAL A 226 71.44 22.76 -7.77
C VAL A 226 72.07 23.18 -9.10
N ALA A 227 71.40 22.94 -10.24
CA ALA A 227 71.89 23.34 -11.56
C ALA A 227 72.18 24.85 -11.66
N GLY A 228 71.37 25.69 -11.02
CA GLY A 228 71.57 27.15 -10.99
C GLY A 228 72.87 27.58 -10.30
N HIS A 229 73.42 26.76 -9.39
CA HIS A 229 74.68 27.02 -8.70
C HIS A 229 75.92 26.57 -9.50
N ILE A 230 75.77 25.66 -10.47
CA ILE A 230 76.89 25.10 -11.26
C ILE A 230 76.95 25.63 -12.69
N THR A 231 75.91 26.32 -13.17
CA THR A 231 75.81 26.82 -14.55
C THR A 231 76.22 28.29 -14.64
N GLU A 232 77.02 28.65 -15.64
CA GLU A 232 77.52 30.03 -15.85
C GLU A 232 77.11 30.59 -17.24
N GLY A 233 77.19 31.91 -17.42
CA GLY A 233 76.90 32.58 -18.70
C GLY A 233 75.40 32.64 -19.03
N GLN A 234 75.05 32.71 -20.32
CA GLN A 234 73.65 32.85 -20.77
C GLN A 234 72.75 31.68 -20.35
N ALA A 235 73.31 30.48 -20.12
CA ALA A 235 72.55 29.31 -19.69
C ALA A 235 72.02 29.44 -18.25
N GLN A 236 72.68 30.22 -17.39
CA GLN A 236 72.27 30.43 -15.99
C GLN A 236 70.90 31.13 -15.90
N GLU A 237 70.63 32.10 -16.78
CA GLU A 237 69.35 32.81 -16.80
C GLU A 237 68.18 31.90 -17.19
N HIS A 238 68.41 30.99 -18.16
CA HIS A 238 67.42 29.99 -18.54
C HIS A 238 67.12 28.98 -17.42
N VAL A 239 68.13 28.54 -16.67
CA VAL A 239 67.93 27.64 -15.51
C VAL A 239 67.15 28.36 -14.40
N ARG A 240 67.45 29.64 -14.15
CA ARG A 240 66.72 30.46 -13.16
C ARG A 240 65.25 30.66 -13.53
N GLN A 241 64.96 30.92 -14.81
CA GLN A 241 63.58 30.97 -15.32
C GLN A 241 62.86 29.63 -15.16
N ALA A 242 63.50 28.52 -15.55
CA ALA A 242 62.93 27.19 -15.39
C ALA A 242 62.62 26.85 -13.93
N HIS A 243 63.51 27.20 -13.00
CA HIS A 243 63.30 27.01 -11.56
C HIS A 243 62.08 27.82 -11.05
N THR A 244 61.94 29.06 -11.52
CA THR A 244 60.80 29.92 -11.15
C THR A 244 59.48 29.35 -11.68
N LEU A 245 59.47 28.88 -12.93
CA LEU A 245 58.31 28.21 -13.53
C LEU A 245 57.95 26.92 -12.78
N ALA A 246 58.94 26.12 -12.37
CA ALA A 246 58.70 24.91 -11.58
C ALA A 246 58.05 25.21 -10.21
N LYS A 247 58.46 26.29 -9.53
CA LYS A 247 57.83 26.74 -8.28
C LYS A 247 56.39 27.24 -8.45
N LEU A 248 56.12 27.96 -9.54
CA LEU A 248 54.76 28.39 -9.88
C LEU A 248 53.86 27.16 -10.16
N LEU A 249 54.32 26.23 -11.00
CA LEU A 249 53.62 24.97 -11.29
C LEU A 249 53.31 24.16 -10.04
N LEU A 250 54.25 24.07 -9.08
CA LEU A 250 54.02 23.38 -7.81
C LEU A 250 52.91 24.04 -6.99
N THR A 251 52.83 25.38 -7.04
CA THR A 251 51.79 26.14 -6.34
C THR A 251 50.43 25.92 -6.99
N ASP A 252 50.36 26.04 -8.32
CA ASP A 252 49.13 25.83 -9.10
C ASP A 252 48.56 24.41 -8.90
N VAL A 253 49.43 23.39 -8.90
CA VAL A 253 49.02 21.99 -8.64
C VAL A 253 48.50 21.81 -7.22
N ARG A 254 49.15 22.40 -6.21
CA ARG A 254 48.69 22.32 -4.82
C ARG A 254 47.33 22.97 -4.64
N GLU A 255 47.10 24.12 -5.27
CA GLU A 255 45.81 24.80 -5.24
C GLU A 255 44.72 23.95 -5.92
N ALA A 256 44.98 23.43 -7.12
CA ALA A 256 44.04 22.57 -7.85
C ALA A 256 43.67 21.29 -7.06
N VAL A 257 44.65 20.65 -6.41
CA VAL A 257 44.44 19.45 -5.56
C VAL A 257 43.64 19.80 -4.30
N SER A 258 43.88 20.98 -3.70
CA SER A 258 43.14 21.47 -2.54
C SER A 258 41.67 21.73 -2.88
N GLN A 259 41.40 22.40 -4.02
CA GLN A 259 40.04 22.66 -4.50
C GLN A 259 39.27 21.37 -4.80
N LEU A 260 39.94 20.33 -5.33
CA LEU A 260 39.35 19.00 -5.55
C LEU A 260 38.92 18.32 -4.23
N ARG A 261 39.59 18.64 -3.11
CA ARG A 261 39.34 18.05 -1.78
C ARG A 261 38.22 18.75 -1.03
N GLU A 262 38.12 20.08 -1.12
CA GLU A 262 37.12 20.88 -0.39
C GLU A 262 35.70 20.81 -0.99
N SER A 263 35.59 20.55 -2.30
CA SER A 263 34.29 20.43 -3.00
C SER A 263 33.56 19.08 -2.81
N GLY A 264 33.92 18.33 -1.76
CA GLY A 264 33.44 16.97 -1.46
C GLY A 264 32.41 16.84 -0.33
N ALA A 265 31.83 17.94 0.16
CA ALA A 265 30.77 17.85 1.17
C ALA A 265 29.54 17.11 0.61
N ILE A 266 29.11 16.05 1.31
CA ILE A 266 27.97 15.21 0.93
C ILE A 266 26.72 16.10 0.79
N ASP A 267 26.10 16.13 -0.39
CA ASP A 267 24.80 16.80 -0.58
C ASP A 267 23.70 15.95 0.07
N LEU A 268 23.58 16.13 1.39
CA LEU A 268 22.56 15.49 2.22
C LEU A 268 21.15 15.84 1.72
N GLY A 269 20.96 17.00 1.10
CA GLY A 269 19.69 17.44 0.54
C GLY A 269 19.24 16.59 -0.65
N ALA A 270 20.16 16.24 -1.55
CA ALA A 270 19.89 15.31 -2.66
C ALA A 270 19.57 13.89 -2.17
N ALA A 271 20.20 13.43 -1.09
CA ALA A 271 19.94 12.12 -0.50
C ALA A 271 18.61 12.04 0.28
N LEU A 272 18.19 13.15 0.91
CA LEU A 272 16.98 13.22 1.73
C LEU A 272 15.70 13.54 0.93
N ARG A 273 15.81 14.18 -0.24
CA ARG A 273 14.65 14.55 -1.07
C ARG A 273 13.76 13.35 -1.48
N PRO A 274 14.31 12.18 -1.89
CA PRO A 274 13.51 10.99 -2.21
C PRO A 274 12.77 10.40 -0.99
N LEU A 275 13.31 10.62 0.23
CA LEU A 275 12.68 10.19 1.48
C LEU A 275 11.52 11.12 1.84
N ALA A 276 11.67 12.43 1.66
CA ALA A 276 10.63 13.43 1.91
C ALA A 276 9.42 13.30 0.97
N GLU A 277 9.63 12.92 -0.29
CA GLU A 277 8.55 12.74 -1.28
C GLU A 277 7.62 11.56 -0.98
N ASN A 278 8.05 10.59 -0.16
CA ASN A 278 7.27 9.41 0.21
C ASN A 278 6.67 9.48 1.63
N VAL A 279 6.87 10.58 2.36
CA VAL A 279 6.16 10.83 3.61
C VAL A 279 4.72 11.26 3.25
N PRO A 280 3.67 10.60 3.78
CA PRO A 280 2.30 11.04 3.58
C PRO A 280 2.21 12.50 4.04
N LYS A 281 1.73 13.40 3.17
CA LYS A 281 1.44 14.79 3.57
C LYS A 281 0.62 14.75 4.85
N LEU A 282 1.16 15.31 5.94
CA LEU A 282 0.36 15.68 7.10
C LEU A 282 -0.70 16.66 6.60
N GLY A 283 -1.91 16.16 6.36
CA GLY A 283 -3.09 16.98 6.18
C GLY A 283 -3.38 17.61 7.52
N ILE A 284 -2.82 18.80 7.75
CA ILE A 284 -3.27 19.68 8.82
C ILE A 284 -4.45 20.44 8.22
N GLU A 285 -5.65 19.90 8.43
CA GLU A 285 -6.90 20.67 8.44
C GLU A 285 -7.24 21.06 9.87
#